data_AF-A0A2V9R438-F1
#
_entry.id   AF-A0A2V9R438-F1
#
_cell.length_a   1.000
_cell.length_b   1.000
_cell.length_c   1.000
_cell.angle_alpha   90.00
_cell.angle_beta   90.00
_cell.angle_gamma   90.00
#
_symmetry.space_group_name_H-M   'P 1'
#
loop_
_entity.id
_entity.type
_entity.pdbx_description
1 polymer ?
#
loop_
_entity_poly.entity_id
_entity_poly.type
_entity_poly.pdbx_seq_one_letter_code
_entity_poly.pdbx_strand_id
1 'polypeptide(L)'
;MAKHYQDYSDQYEVFSEFGELDDASIVKFIVSALALDKVSNHTLRGNAMGSFQANIGMWHILARQGQIPRAKLNQSFQETIAGFAKVSNSTQLVDVSCASLRAVFRGVTGNNTVTQDEVIELLAGPHQSDPEGRRIHEEMAKGIRGVMDGQRLVSLDTLLALEDGLKDASKYSKDSLRPFMAELREFQMPRPIFSSSERSEWAAGIYNNRHTDLEMQTDLGKTLKGSPTAAQVEEARGQLAPFLRDTLVGLNYAYYEPPGSQLLRADPLFVRSHDFAGETVEGVEGLWHAPQLFGAGIAAGGGAHLVGSLADLPYALSGAEQDFIVPENVQALIWRETVPGLLTSAILPRWWNVSRKELHAIALYQRAGEELLLASETNEELRRKLLGILSSRMPARQASWLDQELASGNAQDALAQVTPADVFYLSVDFRHRFPDDNASWGPSGQELARLIQEDPEELSWARLSRDFGVPHPILMRSDAPELINLKPFPAFAGYSSRLMAESWDSNNLYWARLADEMGLPPAMLNRVVPELTREMVGKIFATDFEDWPALLRAMRETGKEFREGKIAGGGATRAAAGQVPNN
;
A
#
# COMPACT_ATOMS: atom_id res chain seq x y z
N MET A 1 -24.82 1.74 -9.14
CA MET A 1 -23.65 2.63 -9.05
C MET A 1 -24.04 4.11 -9.06
N ALA A 2 -24.50 4.70 -10.18
CA ALA A 2 -24.73 6.15 -10.29
C ALA A 2 -25.58 6.78 -9.16
N LYS A 3 -26.67 6.13 -8.74
CA LYS A 3 -27.53 6.60 -7.64
C LYS A 3 -26.82 6.71 -6.29
N HIS A 4 -25.78 5.91 -6.08
CA HIS A 4 -25.04 5.80 -4.82
C HIS A 4 -23.56 6.19 -5.01
N TYR A 5 -23.26 7.00 -6.03
CA TYR A 5 -21.88 7.39 -6.31
C TYR A 5 -21.32 8.33 -5.26
N GLN A 6 -22.13 9.29 -4.81
CA GLN A 6 -21.72 10.25 -3.79
C GLN A 6 -21.29 9.57 -2.49
N ASP A 7 -21.91 8.45 -2.12
CA ASP A 7 -21.63 7.80 -0.83
C ASP A 7 -20.50 6.76 -0.92
N TYR A 8 -20.31 6.10 -2.07
CA TYR A 8 -19.42 4.94 -2.20
C TYR A 8 -18.37 5.08 -3.32
N SER A 9 -18.08 6.29 -3.82
CA SER A 9 -17.17 6.50 -4.96
C SER A 9 -15.82 5.81 -4.79
N ASP A 10 -15.24 5.93 -3.60
CA ASP A 10 -13.89 5.46 -3.31
C ASP A 10 -13.87 3.93 -3.14
N GLN A 11 -15.03 3.33 -2.83
CA GLN A 11 -15.19 1.88 -2.80
C GLN A 11 -15.26 1.28 -4.21
N TYR A 12 -15.60 2.08 -5.23
CA TYR A 12 -15.78 1.55 -6.58
C TYR A 12 -14.47 1.28 -7.32
N GLU A 13 -13.34 1.74 -6.81
CA GLU A 13 -12.02 1.53 -7.41
C GLU A 13 -11.67 0.04 -7.52
N VAL A 14 -12.15 -0.80 -6.59
CA VAL A 14 -11.99 -2.27 -6.68
C VAL A 14 -12.67 -2.85 -7.93
N PHE A 15 -13.80 -2.29 -8.36
CA PHE A 15 -14.51 -2.75 -9.57
C PHE A 15 -13.90 -2.18 -10.84
N SER A 16 -13.22 -1.03 -10.77
CA SER A 16 -12.41 -0.50 -11.87
C SER A 16 -11.13 -1.32 -12.08
N GLU A 17 -10.49 -1.76 -10.99
CA GLU A 17 -9.26 -2.55 -11.03
C GLU A 17 -9.49 -3.99 -11.54
N PHE A 18 -10.57 -4.64 -11.11
CA PHE A 18 -10.89 -6.03 -11.50
C PHE A 18 -12.10 -6.11 -12.43
N GLY A 19 -11.84 -6.06 -13.73
CA GLY A 19 -12.87 -6.19 -14.77
C GLY A 19 -13.61 -7.54 -14.79
N GLU A 20 -13.16 -8.53 -14.02
CA GLU A 20 -13.86 -9.81 -13.81
C GLU A 20 -15.09 -9.68 -12.90
N LEU A 21 -15.17 -8.63 -12.06
CA LEU A 21 -16.29 -8.43 -11.15
C LEU A 21 -17.51 -7.92 -11.92
N ASP A 22 -18.54 -8.75 -11.97
CA ASP A 22 -19.75 -8.45 -12.74
C ASP A 22 -20.76 -7.56 -11.98
N ASP A 23 -21.86 -7.22 -12.66
CA ASP A 23 -22.97 -6.46 -12.08
C ASP A 23 -23.54 -7.09 -10.82
N ALA A 24 -23.51 -8.42 -10.69
CA ALA A 24 -24.03 -9.11 -9.51
C ALA A 24 -23.12 -8.87 -8.29
N SER A 25 -21.80 -8.87 -8.48
CA SER A 25 -20.83 -8.49 -7.45
C SER A 25 -21.04 -7.06 -6.96
N ILE A 26 -21.21 -6.12 -7.90
CA ILE A 26 -21.47 -4.71 -7.61
C ILE A 26 -22.78 -4.53 -6.81
N VAL A 27 -23.87 -5.14 -7.28
CA VAL A 27 -25.19 -5.05 -6.61
C VAL A 27 -25.11 -5.65 -5.21
N LYS A 28 -24.45 -6.79 -5.06
CA LYS A 28 -24.30 -7.47 -3.76
C LYS A 28 -23.48 -6.63 -2.77
N PHE A 29 -22.44 -5.95 -3.24
CA PHE A 29 -21.68 -5.01 -2.43
C PHE A 29 -22.57 -3.87 -1.94
N ILE A 30 -23.26 -3.17 -2.85
CA ILE A 30 -24.13 -2.03 -2.51
C ILE A 30 -25.24 -2.45 -1.54
N VAL A 31 -25.87 -3.61 -1.75
CA VAL A 31 -26.91 -4.14 -0.84
C VAL A 31 -26.34 -4.40 0.55
N SER A 32 -25.12 -4.93 0.64
CA SER A 32 -24.47 -5.19 1.93
C SER A 32 -24.10 -3.89 2.63
N ALA A 33 -23.49 -2.92 1.93
CA ALA A 33 -23.13 -1.62 2.47
C ALA A 33 -24.37 -0.86 3.01
N LEU A 34 -25.44 -0.76 2.20
CA LEU A 34 -26.70 -0.13 2.61
C LEU A 34 -27.38 -0.81 3.80
N ALA A 35 -27.21 -2.13 3.95
CA ALA A 35 -27.74 -2.85 5.10
C ALA A 35 -26.94 -2.55 6.37
N LEU A 36 -25.61 -2.48 6.26
CA LEU A 36 -24.73 -2.10 7.36
C LEU A 36 -25.00 -0.66 7.84
N ASP A 37 -25.21 0.29 6.92
CA ASP A 37 -25.55 1.68 7.28
C ASP A 37 -26.83 1.80 8.12
N LYS A 38 -27.76 0.85 7.96
CA LYS A 38 -29.04 0.83 8.68
C LYS A 38 -28.97 0.20 10.07
N VAL A 39 -27.83 -0.39 10.46
CA VAL A 39 -27.66 -1.01 11.77
C VAL A 39 -27.70 0.06 12.86
N SER A 40 -28.78 0.15 13.63
CA SER A 40 -28.98 1.25 14.59
C SER A 40 -28.00 1.26 15.77
N ASN A 41 -27.50 0.08 16.17
CA ASN A 41 -26.45 0.00 17.18
C ASN A 41 -25.11 0.40 16.56
N HIS A 42 -24.59 1.58 16.90
CA HIS A 42 -23.38 2.13 16.31
C HIS A 42 -22.15 1.23 16.54
N THR A 43 -22.02 0.60 17.70
CA THR A 43 -20.91 -0.32 17.98
C THR A 43 -20.96 -1.55 17.07
N LEU A 44 -22.16 -2.15 16.94
CA LEU A 44 -22.34 -3.27 16.01
C LEU A 44 -22.06 -2.84 14.57
N ARG A 45 -22.51 -1.63 14.19
CA ARG A 45 -22.27 -1.05 12.87
C ARG A 45 -20.78 -0.91 12.59
N GLY A 46 -20.02 -0.28 13.48
CA GLY A 46 -18.58 -0.07 13.33
C GLY A 46 -17.82 -1.39 13.24
N ASN A 47 -18.17 -2.37 14.09
CA ASN A 47 -17.57 -3.71 14.02
C ASN A 47 -17.92 -4.47 12.73
N ALA A 48 -19.15 -4.32 12.25
CA ALA A 48 -19.60 -4.95 11.02
C ALA A 48 -18.96 -4.31 9.78
N MET A 49 -18.90 -2.98 9.71
CA MET A 49 -18.21 -2.24 8.65
C MET A 49 -16.72 -2.57 8.61
N GLY A 50 -16.03 -2.54 9.76
CA GLY A 50 -14.61 -2.88 9.85
C GLY A 50 -14.32 -4.31 9.40
N SER A 51 -15.08 -5.30 9.90
CA SER A 51 -14.90 -6.70 9.49
C SER A 51 -15.21 -6.94 8.01
N PHE A 52 -16.25 -6.29 7.49
CA PHE A 52 -16.65 -6.37 6.09
C PHE A 52 -15.55 -5.86 5.16
N GLN A 53 -15.06 -4.65 5.45
CA GLN A 53 -14.04 -4.01 4.63
C GLN A 53 -12.68 -4.69 4.77
N ALA A 54 -12.32 -5.17 5.97
CA ALA A 54 -11.06 -5.88 6.17
C ALA A 54 -10.98 -7.19 5.37
N ASN A 55 -12.09 -7.93 5.26
CA ASN A 55 -12.13 -9.15 4.43
C ASN A 55 -12.09 -8.82 2.94
N ILE A 56 -12.75 -7.74 2.49
CA ILE A 56 -12.62 -7.24 1.11
C ILE A 56 -11.17 -6.83 0.82
N GLY A 57 -10.53 -6.10 1.74
CA GLY A 57 -9.15 -5.66 1.59
C GLY A 57 -8.16 -6.82 1.48
N MET A 58 -8.32 -7.88 2.29
CA MET A 58 -7.51 -9.11 2.13
C MET A 58 -7.77 -9.81 0.80
N TRP A 59 -9.04 -9.89 0.36
CA TRP A 59 -9.35 -10.43 -0.97
C TRP A 59 -8.68 -9.62 -2.08
N HIS A 60 -8.72 -8.29 -1.98
CA HIS A 60 -8.11 -7.34 -2.92
C HIS A 60 -6.59 -7.54 -3.00
N ILE A 61 -5.93 -7.66 -1.84
CA ILE A 61 -4.49 -7.94 -1.76
C ILE A 61 -4.14 -9.22 -2.50
N LEU A 62 -4.85 -10.32 -2.23
CA LEU A 62 -4.58 -11.62 -2.85
C LEU A 62 -4.89 -11.63 -4.35
N ALA A 63 -5.92 -10.90 -4.79
CA ALA A 63 -6.25 -10.72 -6.20
C ALA A 63 -5.14 -9.94 -6.93
N ARG A 64 -4.68 -8.82 -6.38
CA ARG A 64 -3.61 -7.99 -6.95
C ARG A 64 -2.28 -8.73 -7.05
N GLN A 65 -1.96 -9.56 -6.06
CA GLN A 65 -0.77 -10.42 -6.08
C GLN A 65 -0.88 -11.61 -7.05
N GLY A 66 -2.03 -11.80 -7.72
CA GLY A 66 -2.27 -12.90 -8.65
C GLY A 66 -2.46 -14.27 -7.97
N GLN A 67 -2.67 -14.30 -6.65
CA GLN A 67 -2.84 -15.53 -5.89
C GLN A 67 -4.24 -16.13 -6.02
N ILE A 68 -5.25 -15.29 -6.30
CA ILE A 68 -6.57 -15.76 -6.71
C ILE A 68 -6.59 -15.94 -8.22
N PRO A 69 -6.86 -17.16 -8.74
CA PRO A 69 -6.96 -17.37 -10.19
C PRO A 69 -8.01 -16.46 -10.82
N ARG A 70 -7.69 -15.84 -11.96
CA ARG A 70 -8.57 -14.89 -12.68
C ARG A 70 -10.01 -15.39 -12.85
N ALA A 71 -10.18 -16.66 -13.21
CA ALA A 71 -11.48 -17.30 -13.38
C ALA A 71 -12.32 -17.43 -12.10
N LYS A 72 -11.71 -17.28 -10.92
CA LYS A 72 -12.37 -17.37 -9.61
C LYS A 72 -12.59 -16.00 -8.95
N LEU A 73 -12.09 -14.90 -9.54
CA LEU A 73 -12.17 -13.56 -8.92
C LEU A 73 -13.62 -13.17 -8.59
N ASN A 74 -14.53 -13.24 -9.57
CA ASN A 74 -15.93 -12.87 -9.36
C ASN A 74 -16.62 -13.72 -8.29
N GLN A 75 -16.50 -15.06 -8.38
CA GLN A 75 -17.13 -15.97 -7.43
C GLN A 75 -16.58 -15.76 -6.01
N SER A 76 -15.26 -15.72 -5.86
CA SER A 76 -14.62 -15.55 -4.55
C SER A 76 -14.98 -14.22 -3.91
N PHE A 77 -15.05 -13.12 -4.68
CA PHE A 77 -15.52 -11.83 -4.17
C PHE A 77 -16.95 -11.92 -3.62
N GLN A 78 -17.87 -12.51 -4.39
CA GLN A 78 -19.25 -12.67 -3.94
C GLN A 78 -19.36 -13.53 -2.67
N GLU A 79 -18.54 -14.57 -2.54
CA GLU A 79 -18.48 -15.41 -1.35
C GLU A 79 -17.94 -14.64 -0.14
N THR A 80 -16.89 -13.81 -0.32
CA THR A 80 -16.32 -12.93 0.71
C THR A 80 -17.38 -12.02 1.32
N ILE A 81 -18.21 -11.37 0.50
CA ILE A 81 -19.21 -10.41 1.00
C ILE A 81 -20.53 -11.07 1.42
N ALA A 82 -20.64 -12.40 1.34
CA ALA A 82 -21.89 -13.10 1.63
C ALA A 82 -22.27 -13.00 3.12
N GLY A 83 -23.56 -12.73 3.38
CA GLY A 83 -24.13 -12.78 4.74
C GLY A 83 -24.12 -11.45 5.49
N PHE A 84 -23.24 -10.50 5.16
CA PHE A 84 -23.15 -9.21 5.85
C PHE A 84 -24.44 -8.40 5.83
N ALA A 85 -25.20 -8.46 4.73
CA ALA A 85 -26.50 -7.79 4.63
C ALA A 85 -27.56 -8.26 5.66
N LYS A 86 -27.32 -9.39 6.35
CA LYS A 86 -28.26 -9.99 7.33
C LYS A 86 -27.80 -9.82 8.77
N VAL A 87 -26.66 -9.18 9.03
CA VAL A 87 -26.11 -9.02 10.37
C VAL A 87 -27.03 -8.12 11.20
N SER A 88 -27.52 -8.65 12.32
CA SER A 88 -28.42 -7.93 13.24
C SER A 88 -27.94 -7.91 14.69
N ASN A 89 -26.95 -8.73 15.03
CA ASN A 89 -26.34 -8.81 16.36
C ASN A 89 -24.87 -9.26 16.27
N SER A 90 -24.12 -9.10 17.36
CA SER A 90 -22.68 -9.39 17.40
C SER A 90 -22.33 -10.86 17.18
N THR A 91 -23.19 -11.78 17.61
CA THR A 91 -22.95 -13.23 17.43
C THR A 91 -23.04 -13.62 15.95
N GLN A 92 -24.07 -13.12 15.25
CA GLN A 92 -24.17 -13.25 13.79
C GLN A 92 -23.01 -12.59 13.07
N LEU A 93 -22.53 -11.43 13.57
CA LEU A 93 -21.36 -10.78 12.98
C LEU A 93 -20.12 -11.68 13.07
N VAL A 94 -19.83 -12.28 14.21
CA VAL A 94 -18.70 -13.21 14.36
C VAL A 94 -18.82 -14.38 13.36
N ASP A 95 -20.01 -14.96 13.24
CA ASP A 95 -20.27 -16.05 12.28
C ASP A 95 -19.99 -15.65 10.83
N VAL A 96 -20.51 -14.50 10.43
CA VAL A 96 -20.35 -13.98 9.07
C VAL A 96 -18.90 -13.59 8.80
N SER A 97 -18.22 -12.94 9.75
CA SER A 97 -16.82 -12.52 9.61
C SER A 97 -15.88 -13.72 9.49
N CYS A 98 -16.04 -14.77 10.32
CA CYS A 98 -15.25 -15.99 10.21
C CYS A 98 -15.53 -16.74 8.91
N ALA A 99 -16.80 -16.80 8.46
CA ALA A 99 -17.16 -17.43 7.19
C ALA A 99 -16.59 -16.67 5.98
N SER A 100 -16.63 -15.33 6.02
CA SER A 100 -16.06 -14.43 5.03
C SER A 100 -14.55 -14.62 4.90
N LEU A 101 -13.83 -14.60 6.04
CA LEU A 101 -12.40 -14.88 6.08
C LEU A 101 -12.06 -16.23 5.45
N ARG A 102 -12.77 -17.30 5.85
CA ARG A 102 -12.57 -18.64 5.27
C ARG A 102 -12.88 -18.67 3.76
N ALA A 103 -13.79 -17.82 3.26
CA ALA A 103 -14.08 -17.71 1.83
C ALA A 103 -12.94 -17.02 1.06
N VAL A 104 -12.38 -15.93 1.60
CA VAL A 104 -11.21 -15.23 1.04
C VAL A 104 -10.08 -16.21 0.75
N PHE A 105 -9.70 -17.00 1.76
CA PHE A 105 -8.53 -17.88 1.65
C PHE A 105 -8.80 -19.18 0.90
N ARG A 106 -10.05 -19.68 0.89
CA ARG A 106 -10.44 -20.83 0.04
C ARG A 106 -10.24 -20.55 -1.44
N GLY A 107 -10.40 -19.29 -1.87
CA GLY A 107 -10.12 -18.87 -3.24
C GLY A 107 -8.68 -19.16 -3.69
N VAL A 108 -7.73 -19.15 -2.75
CA VAL A 108 -6.30 -19.37 -2.97
C VAL A 108 -5.88 -20.80 -2.63
N THR A 109 -6.15 -21.27 -1.41
CA THR A 109 -5.62 -22.55 -0.90
C THR A 109 -6.47 -23.75 -1.26
N GLY A 110 -7.76 -23.53 -1.60
CA GLY A 110 -8.75 -24.60 -1.72
C GLY A 110 -9.18 -25.25 -0.39
N ASN A 111 -8.59 -24.82 0.73
CA ASN A 111 -8.89 -25.32 2.07
C ASN A 111 -9.90 -24.43 2.79
N ASN A 112 -10.61 -25.02 3.77
CA ASN A 112 -11.58 -24.31 4.61
C ASN A 112 -11.01 -23.89 5.96
N THR A 113 -9.84 -24.42 6.32
CA THR A 113 -9.10 -24.07 7.53
C THR A 113 -8.07 -23.03 7.18
N VAL A 114 -7.89 -22.07 8.08
CA VAL A 114 -6.98 -20.94 7.93
C VAL A 114 -6.34 -20.69 9.27
N THR A 115 -5.01 -20.65 9.33
CA THR A 115 -4.28 -20.20 10.51
C THR A 115 -3.79 -18.77 10.34
N GLN A 116 -3.46 -18.07 11.44
CA GLN A 116 -2.85 -16.75 11.35
C GLN A 116 -1.57 -16.77 10.51
N ASP A 117 -0.75 -17.81 10.71
CA ASP A 117 0.53 -17.95 10.00
C ASP A 117 0.30 -18.09 8.49
N GLU A 118 -0.62 -18.96 8.07
CA GLU A 118 -0.98 -19.11 6.65
C GLU A 118 -1.50 -17.81 6.04
N VAL A 119 -2.31 -17.04 6.77
CA VAL A 119 -2.77 -15.73 6.31
C VAL A 119 -1.61 -14.79 6.10
N ILE A 120 -0.69 -14.70 7.07
CA ILE A 120 0.44 -13.78 7.00
C ILE A 120 1.39 -14.16 5.86
N GLU A 121 1.67 -15.45 5.68
CA GLU A 121 2.51 -15.94 4.58
C GLU A 121 1.90 -15.61 3.21
N LEU A 122 0.57 -15.71 3.07
CA LEU A 122 -0.12 -15.32 1.84
C LEU A 122 -0.13 -13.79 1.64
N LEU A 123 -0.31 -13.00 2.69
CA LEU A 123 -0.26 -11.53 2.58
C LEU A 123 1.15 -11.03 2.23
N ALA A 124 2.20 -11.69 2.72
CA ALA A 124 3.59 -11.33 2.44
C ALA A 124 3.94 -11.40 0.94
N GLY A 125 3.35 -12.34 0.21
CA GLY A 125 3.57 -12.51 -1.22
C GLY A 125 3.30 -13.93 -1.72
N PRO A 126 3.25 -14.14 -3.05
CA PRO A 126 3.21 -15.46 -3.64
C PRO A 126 4.51 -16.25 -3.37
N HIS A 127 4.40 -17.57 -3.35
CA HIS A 127 5.52 -18.48 -3.10
C HIS A 127 6.70 -18.25 -4.07
N GLN A 128 7.90 -18.10 -3.51
CA GLN A 128 9.14 -17.87 -4.28
C GLN A 128 9.99 -19.13 -4.41
N SER A 129 10.51 -19.37 -5.62
CA SER A 129 11.29 -20.58 -5.92
C SER A 129 12.79 -20.44 -5.65
N ASP A 130 13.34 -19.22 -5.73
CA ASP A 130 14.75 -18.96 -5.48
C ASP A 130 15.02 -18.62 -4.00
N PRO A 131 16.25 -18.84 -3.50
CA PRO A 131 16.58 -18.61 -2.09
C PRO A 131 16.41 -17.16 -1.64
N GLU A 132 16.72 -16.20 -2.50
CA GLU A 132 16.67 -14.78 -2.15
C GLU A 132 15.21 -14.29 -2.10
N GLY A 133 14.39 -14.72 -3.06
CA GLY A 133 12.95 -14.50 -3.04
C GLY A 133 12.29 -15.04 -1.77
N ARG A 134 12.65 -16.27 -1.33
CA ARG A 134 12.16 -16.83 -0.05
C ARG A 134 12.60 -15.99 1.15
N ARG A 135 13.86 -15.56 1.18
CA ARG A 135 14.39 -14.71 2.25
C ARG A 135 13.62 -13.39 2.37
N ILE A 136 13.34 -12.73 1.23
CA ILE A 136 12.54 -11.49 1.23
C ILE A 136 11.09 -11.77 1.64
N HIS A 137 10.50 -12.89 1.20
CA HIS A 137 9.16 -13.28 1.60
C HIS A 137 9.05 -13.47 3.12
N GLU A 138 10.01 -14.17 3.72
CA GLU A 138 10.13 -14.33 5.18
C GLU A 138 10.28 -12.98 5.90
N GLU A 139 11.07 -12.04 5.36
CA GLU A 139 11.21 -10.70 5.90
C GLU A 139 9.89 -9.91 5.87
N MET A 140 9.15 -9.98 4.77
CA MET A 140 7.84 -9.36 4.62
C MET A 140 6.82 -9.95 5.61
N ALA A 141 6.78 -11.28 5.73
CA ALA A 141 5.92 -11.98 6.68
C ALA A 141 6.29 -11.62 8.13
N LYS A 142 7.58 -11.47 8.44
CA LYS A 142 8.05 -10.99 9.75
C LYS A 142 7.65 -9.54 10.02
N GLY A 143 7.67 -8.68 9.02
CA GLY A 143 7.16 -7.30 9.10
C GLY A 143 5.70 -7.27 9.53
N ILE A 144 4.86 -8.04 8.85
CA ILE A 144 3.43 -8.17 9.18
C ILE A 144 3.22 -8.67 10.61
N ARG A 145 3.92 -9.75 11.02
CA ARG A 145 3.87 -10.24 12.42
C ARG A 145 4.27 -9.14 13.41
N GLY A 146 5.33 -8.40 13.11
CA GLY A 146 5.83 -7.31 13.95
C GLY A 146 4.81 -6.19 14.17
N VAL A 147 4.01 -5.85 13.15
CA VAL A 147 2.91 -4.88 13.30
C VAL A 147 1.79 -5.46 14.17
N MET A 148 1.35 -6.70 13.92
CA MET A 148 0.31 -7.35 14.72
C MET A 148 0.70 -7.41 16.21
N ASP A 149 1.95 -7.78 16.49
CA ASP A 149 2.51 -7.84 17.85
C ASP A 149 2.63 -6.43 18.47
N GLY A 150 3.11 -5.45 17.71
CA GLY A 150 3.25 -4.05 18.14
C GLY A 150 1.92 -3.42 18.52
N GLN A 151 0.87 -3.75 17.75
CA GLN A 151 -0.53 -3.38 18.02
C GLN A 151 -1.17 -4.24 19.11
N ARG A 152 -0.48 -5.25 19.65
CA ARG A 152 -0.99 -6.20 20.66
C ARG A 152 -2.34 -6.79 20.28
N LEU A 153 -2.53 -7.14 19.01
CA LEU A 153 -3.78 -7.72 18.53
C LEU A 153 -3.88 -9.17 19.00
N VAL A 154 -5.11 -9.61 19.31
CA VAL A 154 -5.34 -11.02 19.67
C VAL A 154 -5.08 -11.86 18.44
N SER A 155 -4.42 -13.00 18.59
CA SER A 155 -4.15 -13.84 17.44
C SER A 155 -5.45 -14.38 16.82
N LEU A 156 -5.47 -14.47 15.49
CA LEU A 156 -6.60 -15.03 14.75
C LEU A 156 -6.87 -16.48 15.16
N ASP A 157 -5.82 -17.27 15.42
CA ASP A 157 -5.94 -18.65 15.88
C ASP A 157 -6.68 -18.74 17.23
N THR A 158 -6.37 -17.82 18.16
CA THR A 158 -7.08 -17.70 19.45
C THR A 158 -8.55 -17.37 19.26
N LEU A 159 -8.88 -16.43 18.37
CA LEU A 159 -10.26 -16.02 18.10
C LEU A 159 -11.08 -17.14 17.45
N LEU A 160 -10.50 -17.85 16.49
CA LEU A 160 -11.14 -18.99 15.83
C LEU A 160 -11.30 -20.18 16.79
N ALA A 161 -10.30 -20.46 17.63
CA ALA A 161 -10.39 -21.52 18.64
C ALA A 161 -11.46 -21.21 19.70
N LEU A 162 -11.59 -19.95 20.14
CA LEU A 162 -12.67 -19.52 21.03
C LEU A 162 -14.04 -19.64 20.37
N GLU A 163 -14.16 -19.24 19.10
CA GLU A 163 -15.41 -19.36 18.33
C GLU A 163 -15.87 -20.82 18.21
N ASP A 164 -14.98 -21.70 17.75
CA ASP A 164 -15.26 -23.13 17.60
C ASP A 164 -15.54 -23.79 18.96
N GLY A 165 -14.79 -23.43 19.99
CA GLY A 165 -14.95 -23.96 21.34
C GLY A 165 -16.25 -23.55 22.03
N LEU A 166 -16.73 -22.34 21.78
CA LEU A 166 -18.01 -21.88 22.29
C LEU A 166 -19.19 -22.48 21.52
N LYS A 167 -19.03 -22.80 20.23
CA LYS A 167 -20.06 -23.49 19.44
C LYS A 167 -20.19 -24.96 19.77
N ASP A 168 -19.07 -25.63 19.99
CA ASP A 168 -19.00 -27.08 20.15
C ASP A 168 -18.26 -27.46 21.44
N ALA A 169 -19.00 -27.44 22.56
CA ALA A 169 -18.51 -27.85 23.87
C ALA A 169 -18.11 -29.34 23.95
N SER A 170 -18.37 -30.14 22.90
CA SER A 170 -17.91 -31.54 22.84
C SER A 170 -16.47 -31.66 22.35
N LYS A 171 -15.98 -30.69 21.57
CA LYS A 171 -14.59 -30.63 21.07
C LYS A 171 -13.64 -29.94 22.03
N TYR A 172 -14.14 -28.98 22.81
CA TYR A 172 -13.30 -28.16 23.68
C TYR A 172 -13.83 -28.16 25.12
N SER A 173 -12.96 -28.50 26.07
CA SER A 173 -13.24 -28.31 27.49
C SER A 173 -13.05 -26.85 27.89
N LYS A 174 -13.72 -26.43 28.97
CA LYS A 174 -13.52 -25.09 29.54
C LYS A 174 -12.07 -24.84 29.97
N ASP A 175 -11.37 -25.88 30.43
CA ASP A 175 -9.96 -25.78 30.80
C ASP A 175 -9.06 -25.55 29.58
N SER A 176 -9.38 -26.17 28.42
CA SER A 176 -8.65 -25.93 27.17
C SER A 176 -8.88 -24.54 26.58
N LEU A 177 -10.00 -23.87 26.89
CA LEU A 177 -10.27 -22.49 26.43
C LEU A 177 -9.67 -21.41 27.35
N ARG A 178 -9.22 -21.76 28.56
CA ARG A 178 -8.72 -20.81 29.55
C ARG A 178 -7.52 -19.99 29.05
N PRO A 179 -6.49 -20.57 28.38
CA PRO A 179 -5.37 -19.79 27.86
C PRO A 179 -5.83 -18.74 26.84
N PHE A 180 -6.69 -19.14 25.89
CA PHE A 180 -7.24 -18.26 24.87
C PHE A 180 -8.07 -17.11 25.45
N MET A 181 -8.88 -17.38 26.48
CA MET A 181 -9.62 -16.31 27.18
C MET A 181 -8.71 -15.32 27.92
N ALA A 182 -7.51 -15.75 28.33
CA ALA A 182 -6.56 -14.86 28.99
C ALA A 182 -5.89 -13.90 28.00
N GLU A 183 -5.65 -14.34 26.77
CA GLU A 183 -5.04 -13.54 25.69
C GLU A 183 -5.88 -12.30 25.34
N LEU A 184 -7.22 -12.38 25.44
CA LEU A 184 -8.13 -11.24 25.26
C LEU A 184 -7.83 -10.06 26.20
N ARG A 185 -7.00 -10.25 27.23
CA ARG A 185 -6.64 -9.26 28.25
C ARG A 185 -5.19 -8.80 28.20
N GLU A 186 -4.41 -9.23 27.22
CA GLU A 186 -2.98 -8.93 27.17
C GLU A 186 -2.68 -7.47 26.85
N PHE A 187 -3.63 -6.74 26.24
CA PHE A 187 -3.48 -5.31 26.01
C PHE A 187 -3.85 -4.48 27.26
N GLN A 188 -3.14 -3.38 27.47
CA GLN A 188 -3.38 -2.43 28.56
C GLN A 188 -3.56 -1.04 27.97
N MET A 189 -4.59 -0.32 28.43
CA MET A 189 -4.75 1.08 28.06
C MET A 189 -3.69 1.96 28.74
N PRO A 190 -3.15 2.97 28.03
CA PRO A 190 -2.36 4.02 28.64
C PRO A 190 -3.12 4.64 29.83
N ARG A 191 -2.40 4.95 30.90
CA ARG A 191 -3.01 5.64 32.04
C ARG A 191 -3.50 7.02 31.58
N PRO A 192 -4.77 7.37 31.78
CA PRO A 192 -5.27 8.68 31.41
C PRO A 192 -4.51 9.75 32.20
N ILE A 193 -3.90 10.69 31.49
CA ILE A 193 -3.12 11.80 32.07
C ILE A 193 -4.08 12.94 32.48
N PHE A 194 -5.24 13.03 31.83
CA PHE A 194 -6.26 14.06 32.04
C PHE A 194 -7.50 13.50 32.74
N SER A 195 -8.11 14.32 33.60
CA SER A 195 -9.45 14.06 34.15
C SER A 195 -10.52 14.07 33.07
N SER A 196 -11.70 13.51 33.34
CA SER A 196 -12.80 13.53 32.37
C SER A 196 -13.25 14.96 32.01
N SER A 197 -13.18 15.92 32.94
CA SER A 197 -13.49 17.32 32.66
C SER A 197 -12.46 17.99 31.76
N GLU A 198 -11.16 17.76 32.02
CA GLU A 198 -10.08 18.32 31.18
C GLU A 198 -10.14 17.74 29.77
N ARG A 199 -10.48 16.45 29.62
CA ARG A 199 -10.65 15.82 28.30
C ARG A 199 -11.81 16.45 27.52
N SER A 200 -12.96 16.65 28.17
CA SER A 200 -14.11 17.31 27.53
C SER A 200 -13.80 18.77 27.13
N GLU A 201 -12.96 19.47 27.88
CA GLU A 201 -12.58 20.85 27.60
C GLU A 201 -11.52 20.93 26.48
N TRP A 202 -10.51 20.06 26.50
CA TRP A 202 -9.34 20.15 25.62
C TRP A 202 -9.43 19.28 24.35
N ALA A 203 -10.39 18.35 24.30
CA ALA A 203 -10.67 17.50 23.14
C ALA A 203 -12.18 17.47 22.83
N ALA A 204 -12.85 18.62 22.93
CA ALA A 204 -14.27 18.75 22.61
C ALA A 204 -14.56 18.26 21.18
N GLY A 205 -15.48 17.29 21.05
CA GLY A 205 -15.85 16.69 19.77
C GLY A 205 -14.94 15.54 19.28
N ILE A 206 -13.89 15.19 20.03
CA ILE A 206 -13.01 14.04 19.79
C ILE A 206 -13.01 13.22 21.09
N TYR A 207 -14.06 12.44 21.36
CA TYR A 207 -14.10 11.72 22.63
C TYR A 207 -14.85 10.38 22.71
N ASN A 208 -14.15 9.44 23.36
CA ASN A 208 -14.45 8.08 23.84
C ASN A 208 -14.67 7.00 22.78
N ASN A 209 -13.61 6.23 22.50
CA ASN A 209 -13.70 5.03 21.68
C ASN A 209 -14.44 3.91 22.46
N ARG A 210 -15.78 3.90 22.36
CA ARG A 210 -16.64 2.88 22.98
C ARG A 210 -16.21 1.46 22.62
N HIS A 211 -15.61 1.29 21.45
CA HIS A 211 -15.02 0.04 21.01
C HIS A 211 -13.97 -0.49 22.00
N THR A 212 -12.99 0.33 22.37
CA THR A 212 -11.94 -0.05 23.32
C THR A 212 -12.48 -0.26 24.73
N ASP A 213 -13.48 0.52 25.15
CA ASP A 213 -14.15 0.32 26.44
C ASP A 213 -14.83 -1.08 26.52
N LEU A 214 -15.41 -1.55 25.42
CA LEU A 214 -16.04 -2.88 25.35
C LEU A 214 -15.01 -4.00 25.43
N GLU A 215 -13.89 -3.86 24.74
CA GLU A 215 -12.79 -4.83 24.83
C GLU A 215 -12.26 -4.92 26.26
N MET A 216 -12.02 -3.78 26.92
CA MET A 216 -11.55 -3.74 28.31
C MET A 216 -12.53 -4.38 29.30
N GLN A 217 -13.84 -4.27 29.04
CA GLN A 217 -14.88 -4.82 29.90
C GLN A 217 -15.13 -6.32 29.64
N THR A 218 -14.55 -6.89 28.58
CA THR A 218 -14.78 -8.28 28.21
C THR A 218 -14.12 -9.24 29.22
N ASP A 219 -14.96 -10.11 29.80
CA ASP A 219 -14.53 -11.15 30.74
C ASP A 219 -15.28 -12.45 30.45
N LEU A 220 -14.79 -13.22 29.47
CA LEU A 220 -15.36 -14.51 29.12
C LEU A 220 -15.32 -15.49 30.31
N GLY A 221 -14.31 -15.41 31.18
CA GLY A 221 -14.21 -16.25 32.37
C GLY A 221 -15.35 -16.02 33.37
N LYS A 222 -15.77 -14.76 33.52
CA LYS A 222 -16.94 -14.35 34.32
C LYS A 222 -18.25 -14.70 33.63
N THR A 223 -18.38 -14.41 32.33
CA THR A 223 -19.58 -14.72 31.54
C THR A 223 -19.88 -16.23 31.54
N LEU A 224 -18.85 -17.06 31.44
CA LEU A 224 -18.95 -18.52 31.35
C LEU A 224 -18.82 -19.24 32.70
N LYS A 225 -18.97 -18.54 33.83
CA LYS A 225 -18.77 -19.13 35.17
C LYS A 225 -19.77 -20.26 35.46
N GLY A 226 -19.28 -21.34 36.09
CA GLY A 226 -20.12 -22.51 36.41
C GLY A 226 -20.54 -23.30 35.17
N SER A 227 -21.82 -23.69 35.10
CA SER A 227 -22.46 -24.29 33.93
C SER A 227 -23.23 -23.19 33.19
N PRO A 228 -22.66 -22.57 32.13
CA PRO A 228 -23.30 -21.46 31.45
C PRO A 228 -24.55 -21.92 30.69
N THR A 229 -25.55 -21.06 30.65
CA THR A 229 -26.75 -21.26 29.81
C THR A 229 -26.42 -21.03 28.32
N ALA A 230 -27.24 -21.56 27.42
CA ALA A 230 -27.08 -21.32 25.98
C ALA A 230 -27.04 -19.82 25.62
N ALA A 231 -27.83 -18.99 26.32
CA ALA A 231 -27.81 -17.54 26.12
C ALA A 231 -26.48 -16.89 26.54
N GLN A 232 -25.86 -17.35 27.63
CA GLN A 232 -24.55 -16.86 28.07
C GLN A 232 -23.42 -17.29 27.13
N VAL A 233 -23.53 -18.47 26.53
CA VAL A 233 -22.60 -18.92 25.49
C VAL A 233 -22.75 -18.05 24.24
N GLU A 234 -23.97 -17.79 23.79
CA GLU A 234 -24.23 -16.89 22.65
C GLU A 234 -23.76 -15.45 22.90
N GLU A 235 -23.93 -14.95 24.13
CA GLU A 235 -23.40 -13.65 24.56
C GLU A 235 -21.87 -13.63 24.53
N ALA A 236 -21.21 -14.65 25.09
CA ALA A 236 -19.76 -14.80 25.07
C ALA A 236 -19.20 -14.85 23.64
N ARG A 237 -19.91 -15.51 22.71
CA ARG A 237 -19.54 -15.51 21.29
C ARG A 237 -19.64 -14.10 20.69
N GLY A 238 -20.71 -13.36 21.00
CA GLY A 238 -20.88 -11.99 20.55
C GLY A 238 -19.79 -11.03 21.07
N GLN A 239 -19.21 -11.31 22.24
CA GLN A 239 -18.10 -10.53 22.82
C GLN A 239 -16.78 -10.67 22.04
N LEU A 240 -16.66 -11.64 21.12
CA LEU A 240 -15.47 -11.77 20.24
C LEU A 240 -15.47 -10.78 19.06
N ALA A 241 -16.62 -10.19 18.72
CA ALA A 241 -16.78 -9.32 17.57
C ALA A 241 -15.75 -8.16 17.47
N PRO A 242 -15.50 -7.36 18.53
CA PRO A 242 -14.53 -6.26 18.45
C PRO A 242 -13.10 -6.75 18.21
N PHE A 243 -12.66 -7.79 18.93
CA PHE A 243 -11.31 -8.36 18.78
C PHE A 243 -11.09 -8.96 17.38
N LEU A 244 -12.11 -9.64 16.84
CA LEU A 244 -12.07 -10.17 15.49
C LEU A 244 -11.97 -9.04 14.46
N ARG A 245 -12.77 -7.99 14.60
CA ARG A 245 -12.68 -6.82 13.74
C ARG A 245 -11.26 -6.24 13.76
N ASP A 246 -10.67 -6.03 14.94
CA ASP A 246 -9.35 -5.39 15.04
C ASP A 246 -8.23 -6.25 14.46
N THR A 247 -8.31 -7.57 14.65
CA THR A 247 -7.34 -8.50 14.07
C THR A 247 -7.41 -8.50 12.55
N LEU A 248 -8.62 -8.51 11.97
CA LEU A 248 -8.81 -8.45 10.52
C LEU A 248 -8.35 -7.11 9.93
N VAL A 249 -8.67 -6.00 10.60
CA VAL A 249 -8.21 -4.65 10.18
C VAL A 249 -6.70 -4.53 10.31
N GLY A 250 -6.12 -5.06 11.40
CA GLY A 250 -4.69 -5.09 11.65
C GLY A 250 -3.89 -5.78 10.55
N LEU A 251 -4.40 -6.88 9.98
CA LEU A 251 -3.77 -7.56 8.84
C LEU A 251 -3.71 -6.67 7.59
N ASN A 252 -4.73 -5.85 7.34
CA ASN A 252 -4.73 -4.88 6.23
C ASN A 252 -3.73 -3.75 6.49
N TYR A 253 -3.73 -3.20 7.71
CA TYR A 253 -2.77 -2.18 8.13
C TYR A 253 -1.33 -2.66 8.02
N ALA A 254 -1.06 -3.88 8.46
CA ALA A 254 0.26 -4.49 8.43
C ALA A 254 0.74 -4.74 6.99
N TYR A 255 -0.14 -5.15 6.08
CA TYR A 255 0.21 -5.29 4.67
C TYR A 255 0.57 -3.95 4.02
N TYR A 256 -0.15 -2.89 4.37
CA TYR A 256 0.07 -1.53 3.87
C TYR A 256 0.98 -0.71 4.79
N GLU A 257 1.84 -1.35 5.60
CA GLU A 257 2.75 -0.61 6.48
C GLU A 257 3.63 0.35 5.64
N PRO A 258 3.60 1.66 5.92
CA PRO A 258 4.39 2.61 5.16
C PRO A 258 5.88 2.44 5.48
N PRO A 259 6.80 2.86 4.60
CA PRO A 259 8.24 2.74 4.85
C PRO A 259 8.65 3.35 6.20
N GLY A 260 9.24 2.55 7.08
CA GLY A 260 9.61 2.95 8.44
C GLY A 260 8.54 2.61 9.49
N SER A 261 7.26 2.78 9.17
CA SER A 261 6.07 2.35 9.95
C SER A 261 6.11 2.74 11.44
N GLN A 262 6.67 3.91 11.77
CA GLN A 262 6.84 4.36 13.14
C GLN A 262 5.49 4.50 13.85
N LEU A 263 4.46 5.00 13.18
CA LEU A 263 3.12 5.13 13.76
C LEU A 263 2.58 3.79 14.26
N LEU A 264 2.62 2.76 13.40
CA LEU A 264 2.13 1.42 13.70
C LEU A 264 2.97 0.67 14.74
N ARG A 265 4.20 1.13 15.01
CA ARG A 265 5.09 0.54 16.02
C ARG A 265 5.06 1.29 17.35
N ALA A 266 4.81 2.59 17.32
CA ALA A 266 4.84 3.46 18.49
C ALA A 266 3.48 3.54 19.20
N ASP A 267 2.38 3.50 18.46
CA ASP A 267 1.03 3.55 19.03
C ASP A 267 0.36 2.17 18.96
N PRO A 268 0.32 1.39 20.07
CA PRO A 268 -0.26 0.05 20.09
C PRO A 268 -1.80 0.04 19.96
N LEU A 269 -2.45 1.20 19.92
CA LEU A 269 -3.91 1.32 19.84
C LEU A 269 -4.39 1.82 18.48
N PHE A 270 -3.49 2.16 17.55
CA PHE A 270 -3.86 2.86 16.32
C PHE A 270 -4.88 2.08 15.48
N VAL A 271 -4.69 0.76 15.32
CA VAL A 271 -5.64 -0.13 14.60
C VAL A 271 -7.00 -0.19 15.31
N ARG A 272 -6.99 -0.41 16.63
CA ARG A 272 -8.21 -0.51 17.44
C ARG A 272 -9.00 0.80 17.50
N SER A 273 -8.28 1.91 17.36
CA SER A 273 -8.86 3.26 17.36
C SER A 273 -9.49 3.67 16.04
N HIS A 274 -9.38 2.86 14.96
CA HIS A 274 -10.09 3.14 13.71
C HIS A 274 -11.61 3.20 13.97
N ASP A 275 -12.23 4.33 13.69
CA ASP A 275 -13.66 4.55 13.81
C ASP A 275 -14.39 4.45 12.47
N PHE A 276 -15.00 3.30 12.21
CA PHE A 276 -15.79 3.06 11.00
C PHE A 276 -17.19 3.68 11.05
N ALA A 277 -17.71 4.01 12.24
CA ALA A 277 -19.10 4.43 12.43
C ALA A 277 -19.24 5.94 12.71
N GLY A 278 -18.12 6.67 12.75
CA GLY A 278 -18.10 8.10 13.09
C GLY A 278 -18.58 8.38 14.51
N GLU A 279 -18.38 7.45 15.44
CA GLU A 279 -18.78 7.63 16.85
C GLU A 279 -17.93 8.67 17.58
N THR A 280 -16.67 8.81 17.17
CA THR A 280 -15.66 9.61 17.87
C THR A 280 -15.66 11.08 17.47
N VAL A 281 -16.34 11.42 16.37
CA VAL A 281 -16.35 12.78 15.80
C VAL A 281 -17.78 13.16 15.38
N GLU A 282 -18.25 14.31 15.85
CA GLU A 282 -19.58 14.82 15.47
C GLU A 282 -19.60 15.35 14.02
N GLY A 283 -20.69 15.04 13.30
CA GLY A 283 -20.93 15.60 11.97
C GLY A 283 -20.09 15.02 10.83
N VAL A 284 -19.41 13.89 11.05
CA VAL A 284 -18.70 13.18 9.98
C VAL A 284 -19.70 12.63 8.97
N GLU A 285 -19.56 13.08 7.73
CA GLU A 285 -20.22 12.50 6.56
C GLU A 285 -19.23 11.61 5.81
N GLY A 286 -19.74 10.71 4.96
CA GLY A 286 -18.88 9.98 4.05
C GLY A 286 -18.07 8.84 4.68
N LEU A 287 -18.65 8.07 5.60
CA LEU A 287 -17.97 6.94 6.28
C LEU A 287 -17.47 5.82 5.34
N TRP A 288 -17.89 5.85 4.08
CA TRP A 288 -17.45 4.94 3.02
C TRP A 288 -16.41 5.57 2.07
N HIS A 289 -15.99 6.82 2.30
CA HIS A 289 -14.87 7.44 1.62
C HIS A 289 -13.53 7.05 2.25
N ALA A 290 -12.44 7.40 1.57
CA ALA A 290 -11.09 7.28 2.11
C ALA A 290 -11.00 7.84 3.55
N PRO A 291 -10.36 7.12 4.48
CA PRO A 291 -10.35 7.52 5.88
C PRO A 291 -9.52 8.78 6.07
N GLN A 292 -9.92 9.57 7.07
CA GLN A 292 -9.22 10.78 7.45
C GLN A 292 -8.57 10.60 8.82
N LEU A 293 -7.39 11.20 8.99
CA LEU A 293 -6.68 11.23 10.27
C LEU A 293 -7.29 12.30 11.18
N PHE A 294 -7.83 11.88 12.31
CA PHE A 294 -8.32 12.74 13.38
C PHE A 294 -7.42 12.65 14.61
N GLY A 295 -7.57 13.61 15.54
CA GLY A 295 -6.86 13.59 16.83
C GLY A 295 -5.37 13.95 16.78
N ALA A 296 -4.79 14.13 15.59
CA ALA A 296 -3.39 14.54 15.43
C ALA A 296 -3.11 15.87 16.17
N GLY A 297 -2.10 15.87 17.05
CA GLY A 297 -1.73 17.03 17.86
C GLY A 297 -2.58 17.26 19.12
N ILE A 298 -3.60 16.42 19.38
CA ILE A 298 -4.52 16.59 20.52
C ILE A 298 -4.22 15.56 21.60
N ALA A 299 -3.32 15.91 22.51
CA ALA A 299 -2.85 15.00 23.57
C ALA A 299 -3.97 14.48 24.51
N ALA A 300 -5.08 15.23 24.62
CA ALA A 300 -6.21 14.86 25.47
C ALA A 300 -7.20 13.87 24.83
N GLY A 301 -7.11 13.64 23.51
CA GLY A 301 -8.08 12.88 22.71
C GLY A 301 -7.82 11.37 22.61
N GLY A 302 -6.77 10.85 23.25
CA GLY A 302 -6.43 9.43 23.21
C GLY A 302 -5.46 9.02 22.09
N GLY A 303 -4.99 9.97 21.28
CA GLY A 303 -4.07 9.74 20.17
C GLY A 303 -4.67 10.14 18.82
N ALA A 304 -3.90 9.96 17.76
CA ALA A 304 -4.42 10.10 16.40
C ALA A 304 -5.09 8.79 15.98
N HIS A 305 -6.15 8.86 15.18
CA HIS A 305 -6.84 7.68 14.68
C HIS A 305 -7.50 7.96 13.33
N LEU A 306 -7.82 6.88 12.60
CA LEU A 306 -8.55 6.99 11.33
C LEU A 306 -10.05 6.95 11.57
N VAL A 307 -10.80 7.81 10.85
CA VAL A 307 -12.26 7.79 10.80
C VAL A 307 -12.69 7.60 9.35
N GLY A 308 -13.61 6.67 9.10
CA GLY A 308 -14.11 6.32 7.77
C GLY A 308 -13.75 4.89 7.35
N SER A 309 -13.63 4.67 6.04
CA SER A 309 -13.50 3.34 5.44
C SER A 309 -12.05 2.82 5.42
N LEU A 310 -11.80 1.67 4.78
CA LEU A 310 -10.47 1.19 4.40
C LEU A 310 -10.10 1.50 2.94
N ALA A 311 -10.96 2.18 2.17
CA ALA A 311 -10.59 2.62 0.83
C ALA A 311 -9.37 3.53 0.92
N ASP A 312 -8.39 3.34 0.05
CA ASP A 312 -7.18 4.16 0.02
C ASP A 312 -6.41 4.22 1.36
N LEU A 313 -6.54 3.16 2.17
CA LEU A 313 -5.76 2.95 3.39
C LEU A 313 -4.24 3.19 3.23
N PRO A 314 -3.54 2.71 2.18
CA PRO A 314 -2.10 2.95 2.05
C PRO A 314 -1.74 4.44 1.98
N TYR A 315 -2.57 5.26 1.34
CA TYR A 315 -2.36 6.71 1.30
C TYR A 315 -2.62 7.34 2.67
N ALA A 316 -3.69 6.94 3.37
CA ALA A 316 -3.99 7.45 4.71
C ALA A 316 -2.87 7.12 5.72
N LEU A 317 -2.34 5.90 5.67
CA LEU A 317 -1.19 5.49 6.50
C LEU A 317 0.08 6.27 6.14
N SER A 318 0.36 6.44 4.85
CA SER A 318 1.49 7.25 4.37
C SER A 318 1.36 8.72 4.77
N GLY A 319 0.13 9.24 4.76
CA GLY A 319 -0.22 10.59 5.18
C GLY A 319 0.02 10.84 6.67
N ALA A 320 -0.13 9.82 7.52
CA ALA A 320 0.18 9.89 8.93
C ALA A 320 1.67 9.63 9.22
N GLU A 321 2.30 8.70 8.49
CA GLU A 321 3.73 8.35 8.66
C GLU A 321 4.67 9.49 8.24
N GLN A 322 4.29 10.33 7.27
CA GLN A 322 5.14 11.43 6.81
C GLN A 322 5.62 12.36 7.94
N ASP A 323 4.82 12.51 9.00
CA ASP A 323 5.12 13.36 10.15
C ASP A 323 6.19 12.75 11.07
N PHE A 324 6.52 11.47 10.88
CA PHE A 324 7.60 10.76 11.58
C PHE A 324 8.93 10.79 10.83
N ILE A 325 8.95 11.28 9.58
CA ILE A 325 10.18 11.40 8.79
C ILE A 325 10.81 12.76 9.08
N VAL A 326 12.03 12.74 9.65
CA VAL A 326 12.78 13.95 9.94
C VAL A 326 13.48 14.41 8.67
N PRO A 327 13.15 15.60 8.12
CA PRO A 327 13.86 16.11 6.96
C PRO A 327 15.28 16.54 7.34
N GLU A 328 16.25 16.28 6.45
CA GLU A 328 17.63 16.73 6.62
C GLU A 328 17.75 18.26 6.46
N ASN A 329 16.78 18.89 5.79
CA ASN A 329 16.77 20.32 5.49
C ASN A 329 15.45 20.99 5.94
N VAL A 330 15.51 22.26 6.37
CA VAL A 330 14.43 22.97 7.12
C VAL A 330 13.24 23.42 6.24
N GLN A 331 13.24 23.20 4.92
CA GLN A 331 12.17 23.66 4.02
C GLN A 331 11.82 22.62 2.94
N ALA A 332 10.60 22.08 3.00
CA ALA A 332 10.01 21.31 1.92
C ALA A 332 8.52 21.68 1.80
N LEU A 333 8.22 22.80 1.13
CA LEU A 333 6.84 23.28 0.97
C LEU A 333 5.95 22.34 0.14
N ILE A 334 6.56 21.41 -0.60
CA ILE A 334 5.91 20.40 -1.43
C ILE A 334 5.60 19.09 -0.69
N TRP A 335 6.03 18.99 0.58
CA TRP A 335 6.12 17.74 1.32
C TRP A 335 4.77 17.07 1.53
N ARG A 336 3.80 17.81 2.10
CA ARG A 336 2.49 17.25 2.47
C ARG A 336 1.70 16.78 1.26
N GLU A 337 2.01 17.34 0.11
CA GLU A 337 1.32 17.15 -1.15
C GLU A 337 1.87 15.94 -1.92
N THR A 338 3.16 15.65 -1.75
CA THR A 338 3.86 14.66 -2.58
C THR A 338 4.26 13.41 -1.80
N VAL A 339 4.72 13.56 -0.56
CA VAL A 339 5.30 12.46 0.22
C VAL A 339 4.33 11.29 0.42
N PRO A 340 3.04 11.50 0.79
CA PRO A 340 2.12 10.38 0.96
C PRO A 340 1.97 9.53 -0.32
N GLY A 341 1.94 10.17 -1.49
CA GLY A 341 1.87 9.48 -2.78
C GLY A 341 3.16 8.75 -3.14
N LEU A 342 4.34 9.34 -2.85
CA LEU A 342 5.62 8.66 -3.07
C LEU A 342 5.77 7.42 -2.19
N LEU A 343 5.43 7.51 -0.89
CA LEU A 343 5.48 6.38 0.03
C LEU A 343 4.50 5.27 -0.37
N THR A 344 3.28 5.65 -0.77
CA THR A 344 2.26 4.72 -1.29
C THR A 344 2.73 3.98 -2.54
N SER A 345 3.34 4.71 -3.48
CA SER A 345 3.88 4.17 -4.74
C SER A 345 5.06 3.21 -4.52
N ALA A 346 5.73 3.29 -3.37
CA ALA A 346 6.83 2.41 -3.01
C ALA A 346 6.39 1.07 -2.40
N ILE A 347 5.13 0.94 -1.98
CA ILE A 347 4.61 -0.28 -1.35
C ILE A 347 3.54 -1.01 -2.17
N LEU A 348 2.74 -0.29 -2.96
CA LEU A 348 1.62 -0.90 -3.69
C LEU A 348 2.00 -1.86 -4.82
N PRO A 349 3.02 -1.58 -5.67
CA PRO A 349 3.29 -2.42 -6.84
C PRO A 349 3.66 -3.88 -6.55
N ARG A 350 4.36 -4.14 -5.43
CA ARG A 350 4.87 -5.47 -5.02
C ARG A 350 5.47 -6.29 -6.17
N TRP A 351 6.78 -6.21 -6.36
CA TRP A 351 7.51 -6.75 -7.52
C TRP A 351 7.75 -8.28 -7.52
N TRP A 352 6.83 -9.06 -6.95
CA TRP A 352 6.96 -10.52 -6.85
C TRP A 352 6.96 -11.25 -8.20
N ASN A 353 6.30 -10.67 -9.20
CA ASN A 353 6.14 -11.28 -10.53
C ASN A 353 7.11 -10.69 -11.57
N VAL A 354 8.01 -9.79 -11.14
CA VAL A 354 8.98 -9.15 -12.03
C VAL A 354 10.13 -10.09 -12.31
N SER A 355 10.44 -10.26 -13.59
CA SER A 355 11.59 -11.03 -14.04
C SER A 355 12.87 -10.20 -14.11
N ARG A 356 14.01 -10.89 -14.21
CA ARG A 356 15.29 -10.22 -14.48
C ARG A 356 15.29 -9.51 -15.84
N LYS A 357 14.58 -10.03 -16.84
CA LYS A 357 14.49 -9.42 -18.16
C LYS A 357 13.67 -8.14 -18.10
N GLU A 358 12.56 -8.14 -17.36
CA GLU A 358 11.74 -6.95 -17.15
C GLU A 358 12.53 -5.84 -16.44
N LEU A 359 13.21 -6.19 -15.35
CA LEU A 359 14.08 -5.27 -14.62
C LEU A 359 15.18 -4.69 -15.51
N HIS A 360 15.82 -5.53 -16.31
CA HIS A 360 16.86 -5.11 -17.24
C HIS A 360 16.32 -4.23 -18.37
N ALA A 361 15.14 -4.54 -18.90
CA ALA A 361 14.50 -3.74 -19.94
C ALA A 361 14.21 -2.31 -19.45
N ILE A 362 13.72 -2.12 -18.22
CA ILE A 362 13.52 -0.79 -17.62
C ILE A 362 14.81 0.01 -17.56
N ALA A 363 15.92 -0.62 -17.19
CA ALA A 363 17.23 0.02 -17.16
C ALA A 363 17.69 0.41 -18.59
N LEU A 364 17.52 -0.48 -19.56
CA LEU A 364 17.88 -0.24 -20.95
C LEU A 364 17.04 0.87 -21.59
N TYR A 365 15.74 0.95 -21.32
CA TYR A 365 14.90 2.05 -21.81
C TYR A 365 15.44 3.42 -21.36
N GLN A 366 15.87 3.53 -20.10
CA GLN A 366 16.45 4.77 -19.59
C GLN A 366 17.81 5.07 -20.23
N ARG A 367 18.72 4.08 -20.29
CA ARG A 367 20.05 4.25 -20.90
C ARG A 367 19.97 4.58 -22.39
N ALA A 368 19.06 3.93 -23.12
CA ALA A 368 18.83 4.24 -24.53
C ALA A 368 18.34 5.68 -24.74
N GLY A 369 17.55 6.22 -23.80
CA GLY A 369 17.07 7.61 -23.85
C GLY A 369 18.20 8.61 -23.61
N GLU A 370 19.09 8.28 -22.67
CA GLU A 370 20.32 9.05 -22.42
C GLU A 370 21.25 9.02 -23.65
N GLU A 371 21.46 7.85 -24.26
CA GLU A 371 22.25 7.68 -25.49
C GLU A 371 21.68 8.53 -26.65
N LEU A 372 20.36 8.54 -26.82
CA LEU A 372 19.69 9.37 -27.83
C LEU A 372 19.96 10.87 -27.59
N LEU A 373 19.81 11.34 -26.35
CA LEU A 373 20.07 12.74 -26.00
C LEU A 373 21.53 13.13 -26.24
N LEU A 374 22.48 12.28 -25.84
CA LEU A 374 23.90 12.51 -26.09
C LEU A 374 24.23 12.55 -27.59
N ALA A 375 23.67 11.62 -28.38
CA ALA A 375 23.88 11.60 -29.83
C ALA A 375 23.30 12.85 -30.54
N SER A 376 22.26 13.46 -29.98
CA SER A 376 21.59 14.62 -30.55
C SER A 376 22.42 15.91 -30.51
N GLU A 377 23.48 15.95 -29.70
CA GLU A 377 24.40 17.09 -29.61
C GLU A 377 25.03 17.42 -30.97
N THR A 378 25.43 16.37 -31.70
CA THR A 378 26.09 16.48 -33.01
C THR A 378 25.15 16.20 -34.19
N ASN A 379 23.90 15.85 -33.92
CA ASN A 379 22.91 15.47 -34.93
C ASN A 379 21.62 16.30 -34.79
N GLU A 380 21.54 17.38 -35.57
CA GLU A 380 20.40 18.30 -35.55
C GLU A 380 19.08 17.66 -36.00
N GLU A 381 19.11 16.68 -36.91
CA GLU A 381 17.91 15.95 -37.30
C GLU A 381 17.38 15.11 -36.14
N LEU A 382 18.27 14.38 -35.47
CA LEU A 382 17.93 13.61 -34.27
C LEU A 382 17.42 14.54 -33.17
N ARG A 383 18.10 15.65 -32.88
CA ARG A 383 17.67 16.65 -31.88
C ARG A 383 16.25 17.12 -32.12
N ARG A 384 15.88 17.46 -33.37
CA ARG A 384 14.50 17.85 -33.70
C ARG A 384 13.48 16.74 -33.45
N LYS A 385 13.81 15.48 -33.78
CA LYS A 385 12.94 14.33 -33.48
C LYS A 385 12.72 14.17 -31.97
N LEU A 386 13.79 14.22 -31.18
CA LEU A 386 13.73 14.05 -29.72
C LEU A 386 12.94 15.18 -29.05
N LEU A 387 13.16 16.44 -29.43
CA LEU A 387 12.40 17.58 -28.90
C LEU A 387 10.92 17.52 -29.29
N GLY A 388 10.58 16.99 -30.46
CA GLY A 388 9.20 16.72 -30.86
C GLY A 388 8.48 15.71 -29.94
N ILE A 389 9.23 14.77 -29.34
CA ILE A 389 8.71 13.85 -28.33
C ILE A 389 8.62 14.56 -26.97
N LEU A 390 9.74 15.11 -26.48
CA LEU A 390 9.85 15.67 -25.13
C LEU A 390 8.97 16.91 -24.91
N SER A 391 8.69 17.71 -25.94
CA SER A 391 7.79 18.86 -25.85
C SER A 391 6.36 18.49 -25.43
N SER A 392 5.94 17.24 -25.61
CA SER A 392 4.64 16.74 -25.14
C SER A 392 4.65 16.39 -23.64
N ARG A 393 5.84 16.18 -23.06
CA ARG A 393 6.03 15.73 -21.67
C ARG A 393 6.61 16.80 -20.74
N MET A 394 7.30 17.79 -21.30
CA MET A 394 7.96 18.84 -20.53
C MET A 394 7.22 20.18 -20.63
N PRO A 395 7.28 21.04 -19.60
CA PRO A 395 6.95 22.45 -19.75
C PRO A 395 7.75 23.10 -20.89
N ALA A 396 7.11 23.99 -21.65
CA ALA A 396 7.74 24.66 -22.80
C ALA A 396 9.08 25.33 -22.45
N ARG A 397 9.16 25.95 -21.25
CA ARG A 397 10.41 26.55 -20.75
C ARG A 397 11.54 25.51 -20.61
N GLN A 398 11.24 24.33 -20.07
CA GLN A 398 12.21 23.26 -19.90
C GLN A 398 12.62 22.65 -21.24
N ALA A 399 11.67 22.46 -22.17
CA ALA A 399 11.98 21.99 -23.52
C ALA A 399 12.88 22.97 -24.29
N SER A 400 12.63 24.28 -24.19
CA SER A 400 13.48 25.31 -24.79
C SER A 400 14.87 25.38 -24.16
N TRP A 401 14.96 25.23 -22.83
CA TRP A 401 16.25 25.13 -22.16
C TRP A 401 17.04 23.90 -22.62
N LEU A 402 16.39 22.74 -22.68
CA LEU A 402 17.02 21.50 -23.14
C LEU A 402 17.53 21.62 -24.59
N ASP A 403 16.75 22.21 -25.49
CA ASP A 403 17.19 22.48 -26.87
C ASP A 403 18.46 23.34 -26.91
N GLN A 404 18.52 24.39 -26.10
CA GLN A 404 19.69 25.26 -26.01
C GLN A 404 20.93 24.50 -25.51
N GLU A 405 20.81 23.73 -24.42
CA GLU A 405 21.94 22.96 -23.90
C GLU A 405 22.44 21.91 -24.90
N LEU A 406 21.52 21.20 -25.57
CA LEU A 406 21.88 20.21 -26.61
C LEU A 406 22.52 20.88 -27.83
N ALA A 407 22.06 22.07 -28.22
CA ALA A 407 22.67 22.84 -29.31
C ALA A 407 24.05 23.42 -28.94
N SER A 408 24.28 23.66 -27.65
CA SER A 408 25.53 24.23 -27.13
C SER A 408 26.63 23.22 -26.80
N GLY A 409 26.38 21.92 -26.94
CA GLY A 409 27.39 20.89 -26.62
C GLY A 409 27.37 20.42 -25.16
N ASN A 410 26.30 20.70 -24.42
CA ASN A 410 26.22 20.48 -22.98
C ASN A 410 25.28 19.31 -22.62
N ALA A 411 25.18 18.28 -23.48
CA ALA A 411 24.19 17.22 -23.30
C ALA A 411 24.35 16.47 -21.96
N GLN A 412 25.60 16.29 -21.50
CA GLN A 412 25.90 15.66 -20.21
C GLN A 412 25.34 16.45 -19.01
N ASP A 413 25.47 17.78 -19.04
CA ASP A 413 24.94 18.64 -17.99
C ASP A 413 23.41 18.76 -18.10
N ALA A 414 22.88 18.74 -19.32
CA ALA A 414 21.45 18.75 -19.58
C ALA A 414 20.74 17.53 -18.99
N LEU A 415 21.35 16.34 -19.15
CA LEU A 415 20.87 15.10 -18.51
C LEU A 415 20.72 15.25 -17.00
N ALA A 416 21.49 16.14 -16.37
CA ALA A 416 21.35 16.41 -14.94
C ALA A 416 20.02 17.07 -14.55
N GLN A 417 19.18 17.52 -15.48
CA GLN A 417 17.83 18.02 -15.18
C GLN A 417 16.70 17.30 -15.93
N VAL A 418 17.03 16.20 -16.60
CA VAL A 418 16.03 15.31 -17.23
C VAL A 418 15.64 14.21 -16.24
N THR A 419 14.34 13.96 -16.11
CA THR A 419 13.85 12.95 -15.16
C THR A 419 14.04 11.52 -15.71
N PRO A 420 14.13 10.49 -14.84
CA PRO A 420 14.11 9.09 -15.26
C PRO A 420 12.92 8.74 -16.15
N ALA A 421 11.73 9.27 -15.84
CA ALA A 421 10.55 9.09 -16.67
C ALA A 421 10.74 9.72 -18.07
N ASP A 422 11.32 10.91 -18.17
CA ASP A 422 11.54 11.57 -19.46
C ASP A 422 12.44 10.76 -20.39
N VAL A 423 13.57 10.23 -19.91
CA VAL A 423 14.46 9.40 -20.74
C VAL A 423 13.83 8.04 -21.06
N PHE A 424 13.06 7.46 -20.13
CA PHE A 424 12.33 6.23 -20.36
C PHE A 424 11.30 6.37 -21.48
N TYR A 425 10.40 7.36 -21.35
CA TYR A 425 9.35 7.62 -22.34
C TYR A 425 9.92 8.13 -23.66
N LEU A 426 11.05 8.84 -23.65
CA LEU A 426 11.75 9.21 -24.88
C LEU A 426 12.07 7.98 -25.73
N SER A 427 12.64 6.94 -25.11
CA SER A 427 12.96 5.69 -25.79
C SER A 427 11.72 4.94 -26.27
N VAL A 428 10.67 4.89 -25.45
CA VAL A 428 9.39 4.26 -25.80
C VAL A 428 8.78 4.95 -27.03
N ASP A 429 8.63 6.27 -26.99
CA ASP A 429 8.03 7.06 -28.07
C ASP A 429 8.91 7.08 -29.32
N PHE A 430 10.24 7.14 -29.17
CA PHE A 430 11.15 7.13 -30.31
C PHE A 430 11.03 5.81 -31.08
N ARG A 431 11.01 4.68 -30.36
CA ARG A 431 10.79 3.35 -30.97
C ARG A 431 9.44 3.26 -31.69
N HIS A 432 8.39 3.84 -31.11
CA HIS A 432 7.05 3.81 -31.71
C HIS A 432 6.93 4.72 -32.94
N ARG A 433 7.47 5.95 -32.87
CA ARG A 433 7.34 6.96 -33.93
C ARG A 433 8.34 6.77 -35.06
N PHE A 434 9.50 6.17 -34.78
CA PHE A 434 10.59 5.98 -35.73
C PHE A 434 11.11 4.53 -35.73
N PRO A 435 10.25 3.53 -36.01
CA PRO A 435 10.60 2.11 -35.89
C PRO A 435 11.71 1.66 -36.86
N ASP A 436 11.90 2.38 -37.97
CA ASP A 436 12.91 2.07 -38.99
C ASP A 436 14.27 2.77 -38.73
N ASP A 437 14.35 3.65 -37.74
CA ASP A 437 15.54 4.47 -37.45
C ASP A 437 16.55 3.71 -36.57
N ASN A 438 17.12 2.64 -37.14
CA ASN A 438 18.10 1.80 -36.45
C ASN A 438 19.46 2.46 -36.24
N ALA A 439 19.79 3.47 -37.05
CA ALA A 439 21.08 4.15 -37.02
C ALA A 439 21.23 5.10 -35.83
N SER A 440 20.12 5.60 -35.29
CA SER A 440 20.12 6.51 -34.15
C SER A 440 20.27 5.80 -32.80
N TRP A 441 20.08 4.47 -32.74
CA TRP A 441 20.19 3.70 -31.50
C TRP A 441 21.63 3.41 -31.12
N GLY A 442 21.98 3.78 -29.89
CA GLY A 442 23.21 3.34 -29.24
C GLY A 442 23.17 1.88 -28.79
N PRO A 443 24.23 1.40 -28.11
CA PRO A 443 24.35 0.02 -27.66
C PRO A 443 23.16 -0.46 -26.80
N SER A 444 22.68 0.38 -25.88
CA SER A 444 21.57 0.02 -25.00
C SER A 444 20.25 -0.13 -25.79
N GLY A 445 20.03 0.73 -26.78
CA GLY A 445 18.87 0.65 -27.68
C GLY A 445 18.87 -0.62 -28.53
N GLN A 446 20.04 -1.02 -29.04
CA GLN A 446 20.21 -2.26 -29.82
C GLN A 446 20.00 -3.51 -28.96
N GLU A 447 20.54 -3.52 -27.74
CA GLU A 447 20.33 -4.60 -26.79
C GLU A 447 18.85 -4.72 -26.40
N LEU A 448 18.19 -3.61 -26.12
CA LEU A 448 16.76 -3.56 -25.82
C LEU A 448 15.91 -4.10 -26.98
N ALA A 449 16.25 -3.75 -28.22
CA ALA A 449 15.55 -4.24 -29.40
C ALA A 449 15.63 -5.77 -29.51
N ARG A 450 16.83 -6.33 -29.32
CA ARG A 450 17.06 -7.77 -29.28
C ARG A 450 16.27 -8.44 -28.16
N LEU A 451 16.35 -7.90 -26.95
CA LEU A 451 15.68 -8.48 -25.78
C LEU A 451 14.15 -8.54 -25.96
N ILE A 452 13.54 -7.46 -26.48
CA ILE A 452 12.09 -7.44 -26.77
C ILE A 452 11.71 -8.39 -27.90
N GLN A 453 12.60 -8.60 -28.89
CA GLN A 453 12.36 -9.57 -29.95
C GLN A 453 12.39 -11.02 -29.42
N GLU A 454 13.26 -11.30 -28.45
CA GLU A 454 13.36 -12.62 -27.80
C GLU A 454 12.14 -12.92 -26.93
N ASP A 455 11.63 -11.94 -26.16
CA ASP A 455 10.54 -12.15 -25.20
C ASP A 455 9.44 -11.05 -25.28
N PRO A 456 8.66 -10.99 -26.37
CA PRO A 456 7.72 -9.88 -26.60
C PRO A 456 6.53 -9.84 -25.63
N GLU A 457 6.07 -10.99 -25.12
CA GLU A 457 4.96 -11.04 -24.15
C GLU A 457 5.41 -10.59 -22.75
N GLU A 458 6.58 -11.05 -22.33
CA GLU A 458 7.19 -10.72 -21.05
C GLU A 458 7.61 -9.25 -20.96
N LEU A 459 8.00 -8.65 -22.09
CA LEU A 459 8.46 -7.26 -22.16
C LEU A 459 7.44 -6.34 -22.83
N SER A 460 6.17 -6.75 -22.81
CA SER A 460 5.07 -5.95 -23.34
C SER A 460 4.84 -4.70 -22.50
N TRP A 461 4.36 -3.62 -23.14
CA TRP A 461 4.01 -2.36 -22.46
C TRP A 461 3.05 -2.59 -21.29
N ALA A 462 2.02 -3.41 -21.48
CA ALA A 462 1.03 -3.69 -20.44
C ALA A 462 1.67 -4.30 -19.18
N ARG A 463 2.70 -5.14 -19.35
CA ARG A 463 3.38 -5.78 -18.23
C ARG A 463 4.34 -4.83 -17.52
N LEU A 464 5.18 -4.12 -18.27
CA LEU A 464 6.09 -3.11 -17.71
C LEU A 464 5.33 -1.96 -17.02
N SER A 465 4.21 -1.52 -17.62
CA SER A 465 3.33 -0.49 -17.07
C SER A 465 2.74 -0.91 -15.72
N ARG A 466 2.22 -2.14 -15.63
CA ARG A 466 1.67 -2.69 -14.39
C ARG A 466 2.72 -2.87 -13.30
N ASP A 467 3.93 -3.31 -13.66
CA ASP A 467 4.91 -3.72 -12.67
C ASP A 467 5.81 -2.57 -12.17
N PHE A 468 5.95 -1.49 -12.95
CA PHE A 468 6.79 -0.34 -12.60
C PHE A 468 6.02 1.00 -12.51
N GLY A 469 4.72 0.97 -12.76
CA GLY A 469 3.83 2.13 -12.61
C GLY A 469 3.58 2.53 -11.16
N VAL A 470 2.70 3.52 -11.01
CA VAL A 470 2.20 4.03 -9.73
C VAL A 470 0.67 3.98 -9.72
N PRO A 471 0.01 3.92 -8.55
CA PRO A 471 -1.46 3.97 -8.47
C PRO A 471 -2.00 5.34 -8.92
N HIS A 472 -3.20 5.37 -9.48
CA HIS A 472 -3.84 6.58 -10.02
C HIS A 472 -5.30 6.73 -9.55
N PRO A 473 -5.57 6.81 -8.24
CA PRO A 473 -6.94 6.91 -7.71
C PRO A 473 -7.65 8.20 -8.17
N ILE A 474 -6.94 9.30 -8.42
CA ILE A 474 -7.55 10.54 -8.92
C ILE A 474 -7.59 10.58 -10.45
N LEU A 475 -6.49 10.25 -11.12
CA LEU A 475 -6.37 10.37 -12.59
C LEU A 475 -7.13 9.27 -13.34
N MET A 476 -7.07 8.03 -12.85
CA MET A 476 -7.63 6.85 -13.53
C MET A 476 -8.76 6.17 -12.76
N ARG A 477 -9.04 6.58 -11.51
CA ARG A 477 -10.01 5.92 -10.61
C ARG A 477 -9.68 4.44 -10.39
N SER A 478 -8.39 4.16 -10.22
CA SER A 478 -7.87 2.81 -9.99
C SER A 478 -6.58 2.84 -9.15
N ASP A 479 -6.48 1.90 -8.22
CA ASP A 479 -5.26 1.61 -7.46
C ASP A 479 -4.29 0.67 -8.20
N ALA A 480 -4.67 0.18 -9.40
CA ALA A 480 -3.77 -0.60 -10.24
C ALA A 480 -2.57 0.28 -10.63
N PRO A 481 -1.32 -0.17 -10.36
CA PRO A 481 -0.17 0.59 -10.80
C PRO A 481 -0.14 0.66 -12.33
N GLU A 482 0.05 1.85 -12.89
CA GLU A 482 0.15 2.06 -14.33
C GLU A 482 1.19 3.15 -14.66
N LEU A 483 1.85 3.03 -15.82
CA LEU A 483 2.64 4.08 -16.45
C LEU A 483 1.74 4.84 -17.44
N ILE A 484 1.46 6.12 -17.18
CA ILE A 484 0.43 6.87 -17.94
C ILE A 484 0.99 7.90 -18.94
N ASN A 485 2.31 7.95 -19.15
CA ASN A 485 2.99 8.87 -20.08
C ASN A 485 2.45 10.31 -20.04
N LEU A 486 2.23 10.85 -18.84
CA LEU A 486 1.80 12.23 -18.66
C LEU A 486 2.96 13.17 -18.36
N LYS A 487 2.77 14.43 -18.72
CA LYS A 487 3.57 15.53 -18.19
C LYS A 487 3.29 15.64 -16.68
N PRO A 488 4.33 15.75 -15.82
CA PRO A 488 4.12 15.96 -14.40
C PRO A 488 3.25 17.19 -14.12
N PHE A 489 2.23 17.03 -13.28
CA PHE A 489 1.43 18.14 -12.78
C PHE A 489 2.26 18.94 -11.77
N PRO A 490 2.09 20.27 -11.71
CA PRO A 490 2.68 21.06 -10.63
C PRO A 490 2.03 20.67 -9.29
N ALA A 491 2.72 20.95 -8.17
CA ALA A 491 2.13 20.73 -6.86
C ALA A 491 0.95 21.70 -6.63
N PHE A 492 -0.12 21.17 -6.05
CA PHE A 492 -1.27 21.96 -5.63
C PHE A 492 -1.55 21.70 -4.14
N ALA A 493 -1.92 22.74 -3.40
CA ALA A 493 -2.40 22.55 -2.03
C ALA A 493 -3.83 21.97 -2.03
N GLY A 494 -4.17 21.21 -0.98
CA GLY A 494 -5.52 20.69 -0.77
C GLY A 494 -5.86 19.47 -1.62
N TYR A 495 -7.10 19.37 -2.10
CA TYR A 495 -7.65 18.19 -2.77
C TYR A 495 -6.87 17.75 -4.03
N SER A 496 -6.24 18.69 -4.73
CA SER A 496 -5.47 18.42 -5.96
C SER A 496 -4.02 17.99 -5.72
N SER A 497 -3.60 17.82 -4.46
CA SER A 497 -2.21 17.54 -4.09
C SER A 497 -1.67 16.24 -4.68
N ARG A 498 -2.52 15.23 -4.82
CA ARG A 498 -2.15 13.91 -5.35
C ARG A 498 -1.76 13.91 -6.82
N LEU A 499 -2.26 14.86 -7.62
CA LEU A 499 -2.02 14.88 -9.07
C LEU A 499 -0.53 14.93 -9.42
N MET A 500 0.28 15.62 -8.59
CA MET A 500 1.72 15.64 -8.79
C MET A 500 2.33 14.25 -8.53
N ALA A 501 1.99 13.60 -7.42
CA ALA A 501 2.53 12.30 -7.08
C ALA A 501 2.08 11.21 -8.06
N GLU A 502 0.80 11.21 -8.48
CA GLU A 502 0.28 10.27 -9.49
C GLU A 502 0.94 10.48 -10.85
N SER A 503 1.33 11.70 -11.21
CA SER A 503 2.07 11.93 -12.46
C SER A 503 3.59 11.72 -12.37
N TRP A 504 4.10 11.25 -11.22
CA TRP A 504 5.52 11.06 -10.96
C TRP A 504 5.96 9.59 -11.06
N ASP A 505 6.14 9.09 -12.28
CA ASP A 505 6.62 7.72 -12.55
C ASP A 505 8.11 7.51 -12.20
N SER A 506 8.86 8.59 -11.96
CA SER A 506 10.32 8.55 -11.94
C SER A 506 10.92 7.71 -10.81
N ASN A 507 10.25 7.61 -9.65
CA ASN A 507 10.79 6.89 -8.49
C ASN A 507 11.00 5.41 -8.80
N ASN A 508 9.94 4.70 -9.18
CA ASN A 508 9.99 3.25 -9.42
C ASN A 508 10.92 2.91 -10.59
N LEU A 509 10.90 3.71 -11.66
CA LEU A 509 11.82 3.56 -12.79
C LEU A 509 13.29 3.72 -12.37
N TYR A 510 13.60 4.73 -11.55
CA TYR A 510 14.98 4.98 -11.11
C TYR A 510 15.50 3.88 -10.19
N TRP A 511 14.68 3.44 -9.22
CA TRP A 511 15.07 2.36 -8.30
C TRP A 511 15.21 1.02 -9.01
N ALA A 512 14.36 0.73 -10.01
CA ALA A 512 14.50 -0.45 -10.85
C ALA A 512 15.83 -0.46 -11.61
N ARG A 513 16.20 0.67 -12.25
CA ARG A 513 17.51 0.81 -12.90
C ARG A 513 18.66 0.64 -11.90
N LEU A 514 18.55 1.23 -10.72
CA LEU A 514 19.58 1.11 -9.69
C LEU A 514 19.77 -0.34 -9.24
N ALA A 515 18.66 -1.09 -9.10
CA ALA A 515 18.70 -2.51 -8.77
C ALA A 515 19.36 -3.36 -9.88
N ASP A 516 19.05 -3.09 -11.16
CA ASP A 516 19.72 -3.70 -12.31
C ASP A 516 21.24 -3.43 -12.30
N GLU A 517 21.63 -2.17 -12.13
CA GLU A 517 23.04 -1.75 -12.06
C GLU A 517 23.82 -2.45 -10.94
N MET A 518 23.15 -2.69 -9.81
CA MET A 518 23.72 -3.36 -8.65
C MET A 518 23.64 -4.89 -8.72
N GLY A 519 23.01 -5.45 -9.76
CA GLY A 519 22.82 -6.89 -9.93
C GLY A 519 21.87 -7.52 -8.92
N LEU A 520 20.97 -6.72 -8.34
CA LEU A 520 20.00 -7.21 -7.36
C LEU A 520 18.91 -8.05 -8.04
N PRO A 521 18.47 -9.16 -7.42
CA PRO A 521 17.33 -9.92 -7.92
C PRO A 521 16.02 -9.10 -7.77
N PRO A 522 15.04 -9.26 -8.68
CA PRO A 522 13.80 -8.48 -8.66
C PRO A 522 13.04 -8.52 -7.33
N ALA A 523 13.02 -9.66 -6.63
CA ALA A 523 12.37 -9.79 -5.33
C ALA A 523 12.89 -8.80 -4.28
N MET A 524 14.17 -8.36 -4.38
CA MET A 524 14.75 -7.35 -3.49
C MET A 524 14.05 -6.00 -3.58
N LEU A 525 13.39 -5.68 -4.71
CA LEU A 525 12.66 -4.42 -4.88
C LEU A 525 11.61 -4.23 -3.78
N ASN A 526 10.97 -5.31 -3.31
CA ASN A 526 9.99 -5.26 -2.21
C ASN A 526 10.58 -4.71 -0.90
N ARG A 527 11.91 -4.77 -0.73
CA ARG A 527 12.64 -4.23 0.43
C ARG A 527 13.33 -2.91 0.12
N VAL A 528 14.07 -2.85 -0.99
CA VAL A 528 14.95 -1.69 -1.28
C VAL A 528 14.17 -0.47 -1.76
N VAL A 529 13.05 -0.64 -2.49
CA VAL A 529 12.27 0.50 -2.99
C VAL A 529 11.62 1.29 -1.84
N PRO A 530 10.94 0.65 -0.86
CA PRO A 530 10.48 1.33 0.36
C PRO A 530 11.60 2.08 1.09
N GLU A 531 12.75 1.42 1.30
CA GLU A 531 13.89 1.97 2.02
C GLU A 531 14.46 3.21 1.32
N LEU A 532 14.77 3.09 0.03
CA LEU A 532 15.30 4.19 -0.78
C LEU A 532 14.30 5.34 -0.90
N THR A 533 13.00 5.05 -1.00
CA THR A 533 11.99 6.11 -1.07
C THR A 533 11.89 6.88 0.23
N ARG A 534 11.99 6.22 1.39
CA ARG A 534 12.02 6.89 2.70
C ARG A 534 13.24 7.79 2.85
N GLU A 535 14.42 7.31 2.48
CA GLU A 535 15.67 8.10 2.53
C GLU A 535 15.61 9.28 1.55
N MET A 536 15.11 9.06 0.34
CA MET A 536 14.88 10.13 -0.63
C MET A 536 13.95 11.21 -0.08
N VAL A 537 12.85 10.81 0.56
CA VAL A 537 11.90 11.76 1.16
C VAL A 537 12.62 12.63 2.20
N GLY A 538 13.41 12.04 3.10
CA GLY A 538 14.20 12.77 4.10
C GLY A 538 15.12 13.85 3.52
N LYS A 539 15.57 13.66 2.28
CA LYS A 539 16.49 14.58 1.58
C LYS A 539 15.79 15.67 0.75
N ILE A 540 14.46 15.65 0.65
CA ILE A 540 13.73 16.65 -0.13
C ILE A 540 13.98 18.04 0.47
N PHE A 541 14.51 18.94 -0.36
CA PHE A 541 14.67 20.35 -0.05
C PHE A 541 14.10 21.19 -1.20
N ALA A 542 12.86 21.66 -0.99
CA ALA A 542 12.07 22.40 -1.98
C ALA A 542 11.68 23.77 -1.42
N THR A 543 12.10 24.83 -2.10
CA THR A 543 11.90 26.22 -1.66
C THR A 543 10.51 26.78 -1.96
N ASP A 544 9.76 26.13 -2.85
CA ASP A 544 8.38 26.46 -3.22
C ASP A 544 7.67 25.22 -3.82
N PHE A 545 6.39 25.37 -4.16
CA PHE A 545 5.55 24.30 -4.73
C PHE A 545 5.94 23.89 -6.16
N GLU A 546 6.63 24.75 -6.91
CA GLU A 546 7.05 24.49 -8.29
C GLU A 546 8.48 23.90 -8.39
N ASP A 547 9.23 23.84 -7.28
CA ASP A 547 10.57 23.21 -7.21
C ASP A 547 10.51 21.67 -7.21
N TRP A 548 9.83 21.09 -8.20
CA TRP A 548 9.91 19.66 -8.50
C TRP A 548 11.35 19.17 -8.73
N PRO A 549 12.33 19.97 -9.24
CA PRO A 549 13.71 19.52 -9.35
C PRO A 549 14.32 19.11 -8.01
N ALA A 550 13.79 19.57 -6.87
CA ALA A 550 14.15 19.08 -5.54
C ALA A 550 13.99 17.58 -5.39
N LEU A 551 12.91 17.01 -5.94
CA LEU A 551 12.65 15.57 -5.90
C LEU A 551 13.72 14.82 -6.70
N LEU A 552 14.07 15.32 -7.89
CA LEU A 552 15.11 14.72 -8.72
C LEU A 552 16.49 14.79 -8.05
N ARG A 553 16.82 15.91 -7.39
CA ARG A 553 18.06 16.06 -6.61
C ARG A 553 18.12 15.03 -5.48
N ALA A 554 17.08 14.96 -4.65
CA ALA A 554 16.99 14.03 -3.53
C ALA A 554 17.07 12.55 -3.97
N MET A 555 16.39 12.21 -5.07
CA MET A 555 16.43 10.87 -5.66
C MET A 555 17.85 10.46 -6.07
N ARG A 556 18.56 11.35 -6.77
CA ARG A 556 19.91 11.05 -7.26
C ARG A 556 20.94 11.02 -6.15
N GLU A 557 20.81 11.90 -5.16
CA GLU A 557 21.64 11.88 -3.96
C GLU A 557 21.49 10.54 -3.24
N THR A 558 20.26 10.11 -2.99
CA THR A 558 19.95 8.80 -2.39
C THR A 558 20.52 7.65 -3.21
N GLY A 559 20.33 7.66 -4.54
CA GLY A 559 20.89 6.64 -5.43
C GLY A 559 22.42 6.61 -5.44
N LYS A 560 23.08 7.76 -5.29
CA LYS A 560 24.53 7.85 -5.14
C LYS A 560 24.98 7.25 -3.82
N GLU A 561 24.33 7.61 -2.71
CA GLU A 561 24.63 7.07 -1.38
C GLU A 561 24.43 5.55 -1.30
N PHE A 562 23.42 5.02 -1.98
CA PHE A 562 23.21 3.59 -2.10
C PHE A 562 24.35 2.88 -2.85
N ARG A 563 24.80 3.42 -3.99
CA ARG A 563 25.96 2.90 -4.74
C ARG A 563 27.25 2.94 -3.90
N GLU A 564 27.39 3.94 -3.03
CA GLU A 564 28.51 4.09 -2.11
C GLU A 564 28.41 3.17 -0.88
N GLY A 565 27.29 2.47 -0.69
CA GLY A 565 27.05 1.56 0.44
C GLY A 565 26.72 2.28 1.76
N LYS A 566 26.29 3.55 1.70
CA LYS A 566 25.91 4.34 2.88
C LYS A 566 24.50 4.02 3.38
N ILE A 567 23.63 3.54 2.48
CA ILE A 567 22.27 3.09 2.79
C ILE A 567 22.30 1.55 2.85
N ALA A 568 21.64 0.97 3.85
CA ALA A 568 21.60 -0.47 4.01
C ALA A 568 20.95 -1.15 2.78
N GLY A 569 21.45 -2.33 2.42
CA GLY A 569 21.04 -3.02 1.19
C GLY A 569 21.97 -2.87 -0.03
N GLY A 570 22.92 -1.93 0.02
CA GLY A 570 23.91 -1.74 -1.07
C GLY A 570 25.09 -2.71 -1.07
N GLY A 571 25.14 -3.71 -0.19
CA GLY A 571 26.39 -4.43 0.10
C GLY A 571 26.27 -5.94 0.32
N ALA A 572 26.39 -6.72 -0.77
CA ALA A 572 26.91 -8.09 -0.70
C ALA A 572 27.96 -8.41 -1.79
N THR A 573 28.22 -7.52 -2.76
CA THR A 573 29.08 -7.86 -3.91
C THR A 573 30.54 -7.39 -3.81
N ARG A 574 30.92 -6.61 -2.78
CA ARG A 574 32.32 -6.19 -2.60
C ARG A 574 33.21 -7.20 -1.85
N ALA A 575 32.63 -8.24 -1.23
CA ALA A 575 33.41 -9.24 -0.50
C ALA A 575 34.02 -10.36 -1.37
N ALA A 576 33.65 -10.46 -2.65
CA ALA A 576 34.13 -11.53 -3.55
C ALA A 576 35.28 -11.12 -4.48
N ALA A 577 35.66 -9.84 -4.52
CA ALA A 577 36.69 -9.33 -5.42
C ALA A 577 37.69 -8.44 -4.67
N GLY A 578 38.57 -9.05 -3.88
CA GLY A 578 39.74 -8.33 -3.36
C GLY A 578 40.30 -8.85 -2.06
N GLN A 579 40.93 -10.03 -2.09
CA GLN A 579 42.10 -10.33 -1.26
C GLN A 579 42.78 -11.59 -1.82
N VAL A 580 43.65 -11.38 -2.80
CA VAL A 580 44.79 -12.29 -3.03
C VAL A 580 45.82 -11.91 -1.97
N PRO A 581 46.17 -12.78 -1.02
CA PRO A 581 47.20 -12.48 -0.05
C PRO A 581 48.56 -12.51 -0.76
N ASN A 582 49.24 -11.37 -0.78
CA ASN A 582 50.67 -11.32 -1.09
C ASN A 582 51.45 -11.63 0.18
N ASN A 583 52.17 -12.76 0.13
CA ASN A 583 53.23 -13.27 1.00
C ASN A 583 52.89 -13.63 2.45
#